data_AF-A0A368FNA1-F1
#
_entry.id   AF-A0A368FNA1-F1
#
_cell.length_a   1.000
_cell.length_b   1.000
_cell.length_c   1.000
_cell.angle_alpha   90.00
_cell.angle_beta   90.00
_cell.angle_gamma   90.00
#
_symmetry.space_group_name_H-M   'P 1'
#
loop_
_entity.id
_entity.type
_entity.pdbx_description
1 polymer ?
#
loop_
_entity_poly.entity_id
_entity_poly.type
_entity_poly.pdbx_seq_one_letter_code
_entity_poly.pdbx_strand_id
1 'polypeptide(L)'
;MLLAILSFLLLQSSLVSTSKDISFNQILKTNQYLLISQHRCQTTFESNVREATCPRGIANVPREWQIQTSACDYPVRVHLIRDPERKKPPRAMYIGRDRSGKTVAFVEDLELPQPSPLNTTSLMYSRIIDFPNRVHKHLDQQRTEFTIYDQSYQLLYLVARDSRGSQHCIIYRLSNLFPGIHDRSMFVSTYVYEFSPHTMNKARTGWTEDPYSDEVFYATTNGEITSIHVLPLNRLMSALQDGVAGKRVFSYEASQRSFISVSGGVLFSQHHKDNYTTVYIRSFENYSQQSLGISCGFISDSRRSRNSFPSVIIVRDWEYCQIRDGAAADRDSCQNERDQWMIQEGLLPAAESSSWWVTALIVSLIILVTLLFLLILYICWLRRSLDDTFDADQTTNLRYYPGQYPDMDVSVDRWNY
;
A
#
# COMPACT_ATOMS: atom_id res chain seq x y z
N MET A 1 -27.73 4.13 37.70
CA MET A 1 -27.38 5.44 37.10
C MET A 1 -25.94 5.48 36.60
N LEU A 2 -24.93 5.14 37.41
CA LEU A 2 -23.51 5.11 36.99
C LEU A 2 -23.24 4.18 35.79
N LEU A 3 -23.84 2.99 35.77
CA LEU A 3 -23.68 2.02 34.68
C LEU A 3 -24.24 2.52 33.35
N ALA A 4 -25.33 3.31 33.40
CA ALA A 4 -25.97 3.90 32.22
C ALA A 4 -25.14 5.06 31.64
N ILE A 5 -24.53 5.86 32.51
CA ILE A 5 -23.62 6.94 32.10
C ILE A 5 -22.34 6.35 31.48
N LEU A 6 -21.80 5.27 32.05
CA LEU A 6 -20.61 4.58 31.51
C LEU A 6 -20.88 3.94 30.14
N SER A 7 -22.05 3.32 29.97
CA SER A 7 -22.46 2.74 28.68
C SER A 7 -22.78 3.81 27.63
N PHE A 8 -23.29 4.98 28.04
CA PHE A 8 -23.51 6.11 27.12
C PHE A 8 -22.20 6.76 26.67
N LEU A 9 -21.19 6.87 27.54
CA LEU A 9 -19.85 7.36 27.21
C LEU A 9 -19.07 6.39 26.29
N LEU A 10 -19.24 5.08 26.49
CA LEU A 10 -18.69 4.06 25.60
C LEU A 10 -19.40 4.05 24.23
N LEU A 11 -20.71 4.32 24.19
CA LEU A 11 -21.44 4.45 22.92
C LEU A 11 -21.05 5.71 22.14
N GLN A 12 -20.86 6.85 22.83
CA GLN A 12 -20.48 8.11 22.18
C GLN A 12 -19.06 8.09 21.61
N SER A 13 -18.13 7.37 22.24
CA SER A 13 -16.77 7.18 21.69
C SER A 13 -16.74 6.28 20.45
N SER A 14 -17.76 5.44 20.24
CA SER A 14 -17.88 4.59 19.05
C SER A 14 -18.58 5.25 17.84
N LEU A 15 -19.16 6.43 18.00
CA LEU A 15 -20.00 7.09 16.97
C LEU A 15 -19.32 8.24 16.21
N VAL A 16 -18.07 8.59 16.53
CA VAL A 16 -17.29 9.57 15.76
C VAL A 16 -16.41 8.84 14.74
N SER A 17 -17.05 8.11 13.82
CA SER A 17 -16.39 7.69 12.57
C SER A 17 -16.73 8.74 11.52
N THR A 18 -15.98 9.85 11.53
CA THR A 18 -15.94 10.74 10.37
C THR A 18 -15.48 9.91 9.18
N SER A 19 -16.21 9.96 8.06
CA SER A 19 -15.78 9.33 6.81
C SER A 19 -14.49 9.99 6.36
N LYS A 20 -13.34 9.43 6.74
CA LYS A 20 -12.04 9.86 6.22
C LYS A 20 -12.02 9.56 4.73
N ASP A 21 -11.82 10.59 3.92
CA ASP A 21 -11.55 10.42 2.49
C ASP A 21 -10.31 9.53 2.32
N ILE A 22 -10.38 8.56 1.39
CA ILE A 22 -9.33 7.57 1.18
C ILE A 22 -8.11 8.27 0.55
N SER A 23 -6.97 8.21 1.24
CA SER A 23 -5.70 8.75 0.73
C SER A 23 -4.92 7.70 -0.07
N PHE A 24 -4.03 8.16 -0.96
CA PHE A 24 -3.17 7.26 -1.73
C PHE A 24 -2.23 6.46 -0.80
N ASN A 25 -1.78 7.08 0.29
CA ASN A 25 -0.96 6.45 1.32
C ASN A 25 -1.69 5.29 2.00
N GLN A 26 -3.01 5.43 2.26
CA GLN A 26 -3.84 4.37 2.81
C GLN A 26 -4.04 3.20 1.84
N ILE A 27 -4.14 3.47 0.53
CA ILE A 27 -4.18 2.40 -0.50
C ILE A 27 -2.89 1.58 -0.47
N LEU A 28 -1.73 2.24 -0.34
CA LEU A 28 -0.42 1.59 -0.28
C LEU A 28 -0.07 1.01 1.10
N LYS A 29 -0.80 1.42 2.14
CA LYS A 29 -0.47 1.18 3.55
C LYS A 29 0.94 1.65 3.92
N THR A 30 1.40 2.74 3.30
CA THR A 30 2.69 3.37 3.61
C THR A 30 2.71 4.82 3.13
N ASN A 31 3.39 5.69 3.87
CA ASN A 31 3.77 7.04 3.43
C ASN A 31 5.17 7.09 2.78
N GLN A 32 5.91 5.98 2.81
CA GLN A 32 7.25 5.84 2.25
C GLN A 32 7.16 5.29 0.83
N TYR A 33 6.89 6.15 -0.15
CA TYR A 33 6.83 5.73 -1.56
C TYR A 33 7.28 6.82 -2.54
N LEU A 34 7.68 6.35 -3.72
CA LEU A 34 7.96 7.15 -4.91
C LEU A 34 7.19 6.56 -6.09
N LEU A 35 6.30 7.37 -6.67
CA LEU A 35 5.61 7.09 -7.91
C LEU A 35 6.49 7.50 -9.09
N ILE A 36 6.69 6.57 -10.03
CA ILE A 36 7.39 6.81 -11.29
C ILE A 36 6.39 6.59 -12.41
N SER A 37 5.94 7.68 -13.03
CA SER A 37 5.01 7.66 -14.16
C SER A 37 5.77 7.94 -15.46
N GLN A 38 5.74 6.99 -16.40
CA GLN A 38 6.36 7.13 -17.71
C GLN A 38 5.30 7.34 -18.78
N HIS A 39 5.28 8.53 -19.39
CA HIS A 39 4.44 8.84 -20.54
C HIS A 39 5.31 9.20 -21.75
N ARG A 40 5.30 8.35 -22.79
CA ARG A 40 6.23 8.47 -23.94
C ARG A 40 7.66 8.58 -23.45
N CYS A 41 8.37 9.67 -23.70
CA CYS A 41 9.71 9.92 -23.17
C CYS A 41 9.74 10.72 -21.86
N GLN A 42 8.62 11.23 -21.37
CA GLN A 42 8.62 11.97 -20.12
C GLN A 42 8.44 11.02 -18.94
N THR A 43 9.39 11.08 -18.02
CA THR A 43 9.29 10.44 -16.72
C THR A 43 8.94 11.49 -15.68
N THR A 44 7.93 11.21 -14.87
CA THR A 44 7.56 12.00 -13.71
C THR A 44 7.82 11.20 -12.45
N PHE A 45 8.46 11.84 -11.48
CA PHE A 45 8.74 11.31 -10.16
C PHE A 45 7.90 12.11 -9.17
N GLU A 46 7.08 11.41 -8.38
CA GLU A 46 6.17 12.04 -7.43
C GLU A 46 6.20 11.30 -6.09
N SER A 47 6.29 12.04 -5.00
CA SER A 47 6.15 11.52 -3.64
C SER A 47 5.25 12.44 -2.82
N ASN A 48 4.68 11.90 -1.74
CA ASN A 48 3.78 12.64 -0.85
C ASN A 48 2.55 13.21 -1.60
N VAL A 49 1.80 12.34 -2.27
CA VAL A 49 0.53 12.70 -2.92
C VAL A 49 -0.43 13.22 -1.85
N ARG A 50 -1.03 14.40 -2.08
CA ARG A 50 -1.93 15.02 -1.10
C ARG A 50 -3.17 14.14 -0.89
N GLU A 51 -3.67 14.16 0.34
CA GLU A 51 -4.94 13.50 0.69
C GLU A 51 -6.07 13.94 -0.24
N ALA A 52 -6.95 13.00 -0.59
CA ALA A 52 -8.07 13.20 -1.50
C ALA A 52 -7.70 13.79 -2.88
N THR A 53 -6.41 13.73 -3.29
CA THR A 53 -5.98 14.17 -4.63
C THR A 53 -5.42 13.02 -5.46
N CYS A 54 -5.49 13.21 -6.77
CA CYS A 54 -4.92 12.28 -7.74
C CYS A 54 -3.41 12.51 -7.89
N PRO A 55 -2.62 11.43 -8.07
CA PRO A 55 -1.23 11.55 -8.47
C PRO A 55 -1.12 12.45 -9.70
N ARG A 56 -0.33 13.53 -9.59
CA ARG A 56 -0.13 14.50 -10.66
C ARG A 56 0.56 13.88 -11.86
N GLY A 57 1.43 12.89 -11.66
CA GLY A 57 2.04 12.14 -12.75
C GLY A 57 1.04 11.37 -13.62
N ILE A 58 -0.18 11.14 -13.12
CA ILE A 58 -1.29 10.51 -13.84
C ILE A 58 -2.25 11.57 -14.40
N ALA A 59 -2.58 12.59 -13.60
CA ALA A 59 -3.58 13.60 -13.97
C ALA A 59 -3.03 14.67 -14.95
N ASN A 60 -1.76 15.05 -14.83
CA ASN A 60 -1.13 16.07 -15.66
C ASN A 60 -0.30 15.40 -16.75
N VAL A 61 -0.99 14.92 -17.80
CA VAL A 61 -0.29 14.49 -19.00
C VAL A 61 0.39 15.71 -19.63
N PRO A 62 1.70 15.67 -19.89
CA PRO A 62 2.44 16.82 -20.42
C PRO A 62 1.89 17.26 -21.77
N ARG A 63 1.80 18.56 -22.02
CA ARG A 63 1.37 19.09 -23.31
C ARG A 63 2.39 18.69 -24.39
N GLU A 64 1.89 18.04 -25.44
CA GLU A 64 2.62 17.38 -26.53
C GLU A 64 3.65 18.30 -27.26
N TRP A 65 3.48 19.62 -27.17
CA TRP A 65 4.29 20.63 -27.86
C TRP A 65 5.74 20.78 -27.36
N GLN A 66 6.11 20.14 -26.25
CA GLN A 66 7.46 20.25 -25.67
C GLN A 66 8.44 19.12 -26.09
N ILE A 67 8.00 18.07 -26.80
CA ILE A 67 8.86 16.90 -27.09
C ILE A 67 8.82 16.57 -28.59
N GLN A 68 9.58 17.32 -29.40
CA GLN A 68 9.76 17.06 -30.84
C GLN A 68 10.94 16.12 -31.12
N THR A 69 11.00 14.96 -30.46
CA THR A 69 11.97 13.92 -30.82
C THR A 69 11.24 12.72 -31.39
N SER A 70 11.60 12.32 -32.61
CA SER A 70 11.01 11.18 -33.33
C SER A 70 11.13 9.84 -32.60
N ALA A 71 12.04 9.76 -31.61
CA ALA A 71 12.19 8.60 -30.73
C ALA A 71 11.05 8.45 -29.71
N CYS A 72 10.25 9.49 -29.48
CA CYS A 72 9.23 9.55 -28.43
C CYS A 72 7.81 9.25 -28.91
N ASP A 73 7.65 8.91 -30.19
CA ASP A 73 6.38 8.40 -30.74
C ASP A 73 6.09 6.97 -30.28
N TYR A 74 7.08 6.29 -29.69
CA TYR A 74 6.97 4.92 -29.20
C TYR A 74 6.84 4.88 -27.68
N PRO A 75 6.03 3.95 -27.13
CA PRO A 75 5.91 3.80 -25.70
C PRO A 75 7.24 3.34 -25.10
N VAL A 76 7.71 4.05 -24.09
CA VAL A 76 8.87 3.67 -23.30
C VAL A 76 8.39 2.77 -22.16
N ARG A 77 9.03 1.60 -22.03
CA ARG A 77 8.80 0.69 -20.91
C ARG A 77 9.81 1.00 -19.81
N VAL A 78 9.36 0.87 -18.57
CA VAL A 78 10.21 1.06 -17.40
C VAL A 78 10.08 -0.21 -16.56
N HIS A 79 11.20 -0.67 -16.00
CA HIS A 79 11.25 -1.79 -15.07
C HIS A 79 12.02 -1.34 -13.82
N LEU A 80 11.51 -1.73 -12.65
CA LEU A 80 12.23 -1.51 -11.38
C LEU A 80 13.27 -2.61 -11.19
N ILE A 81 14.52 -2.21 -11.02
CA ILE A 81 15.65 -3.11 -10.77
C ILE A 81 16.02 -2.98 -9.29
N ARG A 82 15.77 -4.05 -8.54
CA ARG A 82 16.08 -4.12 -7.11
C ARG A 82 17.43 -4.81 -6.91
N ASP A 83 18.16 -4.41 -5.89
CA ASP A 83 19.37 -5.13 -5.50
C ASP A 83 18.95 -6.43 -4.78
N PRO A 84 19.35 -7.62 -5.27
CA PRO A 84 19.04 -8.89 -4.59
C PRO A 84 19.54 -8.92 -3.15
N GLU A 85 20.66 -8.25 -2.86
CA GLU A 85 21.21 -8.15 -1.50
C GLU A 85 20.56 -7.04 -0.66
N ARG A 86 19.72 -6.20 -1.28
CA ARG A 86 19.06 -5.03 -0.66
C ARG A 86 20.03 -4.06 0.02
N LYS A 87 21.28 -3.95 -0.48
CA LYS A 87 22.30 -3.04 0.05
C LYS A 87 22.36 -1.73 -0.73
N LYS A 88 22.13 -1.78 -2.04
CA LYS A 88 22.12 -0.62 -2.93
C LYS A 88 20.69 -0.14 -3.19
N PRO A 89 20.48 1.18 -3.39
CA PRO A 89 19.18 1.71 -3.78
C PRO A 89 18.74 1.12 -5.12
N PRO A 90 17.43 0.94 -5.36
CA PRO A 90 16.92 0.43 -6.61
C PRO A 90 17.22 1.38 -7.78
N ARG A 91 17.23 0.82 -8.99
CA ARG A 91 17.45 1.51 -10.25
C ARG A 91 16.25 1.33 -11.17
N ALA A 92 16.11 2.18 -12.17
CA ALA A 92 15.13 1.99 -13.25
C ALA A 92 15.83 1.60 -14.54
N MET A 93 15.33 0.54 -15.17
CA MET A 93 15.67 0.18 -16.55
C MET A 93 14.63 0.77 -17.49
N TYR A 94 15.08 1.58 -18.45
CA TYR A 94 14.24 2.18 -19.47
C TYR A 94 14.49 1.50 -20.80
N ILE A 95 13.43 1.08 -21.47
CA ILE A 95 13.46 0.42 -22.78
C ILE A 95 12.64 1.24 -23.76
N GLY A 96 13.29 1.67 -24.84
CA GLY A 96 12.71 2.53 -25.86
C GLY A 96 13.36 2.30 -27.22
N ARG A 97 13.42 3.35 -28.04
CA ARG A 97 14.02 3.28 -29.36
C ARG A 97 15.04 4.38 -29.61
N ASP A 98 16.05 4.06 -30.40
CA ASP A 98 17.00 5.05 -30.91
C ASP A 98 16.48 5.73 -32.20
N ARG A 99 17.30 6.61 -32.79
CA ARG A 99 16.97 7.28 -34.07
C ARG A 99 16.79 6.33 -35.24
N SER A 100 17.42 5.14 -35.18
CA SER A 100 17.31 4.12 -36.22
C SER A 100 16.08 3.23 -36.05
N GLY A 101 15.31 3.42 -34.97
CA GLY A 101 14.13 2.63 -34.65
C GLY A 101 14.46 1.29 -33.96
N LYS A 102 15.72 1.03 -33.62
CA LYS A 102 16.15 -0.18 -32.90
C LYS A 102 15.78 -0.09 -31.44
N THR A 103 15.49 -1.24 -30.83
CA THR A 103 15.18 -1.32 -29.40
C THR A 103 16.47 -1.15 -28.59
N VAL A 104 16.44 -0.19 -27.68
CA VAL A 104 17.58 0.16 -26.83
C VAL A 104 17.14 0.26 -25.38
N ALA A 105 18.09 0.00 -24.48
CA ALA A 105 17.86 0.09 -23.06
C ALA A 105 19.04 0.72 -22.32
N PHE A 106 18.74 1.40 -21.22
CA PHE A 106 19.73 1.90 -20.27
C PHE A 106 19.19 1.73 -18.85
N VAL A 107 20.09 1.71 -17.87
CA VAL A 107 19.76 1.56 -16.45
C VAL A 107 20.29 2.76 -15.70
N GLU A 108 19.48 3.29 -14.79
CA GLU A 108 19.77 4.52 -14.08
C GLU A 108 19.37 4.48 -12.62
N ASP A 109 20.13 5.23 -11.83
CA ASP A 109 19.80 5.46 -10.43
C ASP A 109 18.55 6.33 -10.32
N LEU A 110 17.73 5.99 -9.32
CA LEU A 110 16.54 6.74 -9.00
C LEU A 110 16.89 7.91 -8.09
N GLU A 111 16.22 9.04 -8.31
CA GLU A 111 16.41 10.25 -7.52
C GLU A 111 15.05 10.71 -6.98
N LEU A 112 15.03 11.22 -5.75
CA LEU A 112 13.83 11.83 -5.20
C LEU A 112 13.62 13.25 -5.73
N PRO A 113 12.35 13.66 -5.93
CA PRO A 113 12.03 15.07 -6.15
C PRO A 113 12.52 15.91 -4.98
N GLN A 114 13.33 16.92 -5.27
CA GLN A 114 13.73 17.89 -4.25
C GLN A 114 12.54 18.78 -3.86
N PRO A 115 12.44 19.19 -2.59
CA PRO A 115 11.44 20.15 -2.15
C PRO A 115 11.55 21.44 -2.96
N SER A 116 10.46 21.79 -3.64
CA SER A 116 10.36 23.09 -4.30
C SER A 116 10.42 24.19 -3.24
N PRO A 117 11.14 25.31 -3.47
CA PRO A 117 11.11 26.46 -2.58
C PRO A 117 9.70 27.08 -2.48
N LEU A 118 8.84 26.79 -3.46
CA LEU A 118 7.41 27.06 -3.39
C LEU A 118 6.80 25.93 -2.57
N ASN A 119 6.39 26.23 -1.33
CA ASN A 119 5.89 25.34 -0.27
C ASN A 119 4.75 24.38 -0.71
N THR A 120 5.03 23.45 -1.60
CA THR A 120 4.07 22.49 -2.15
C THR A 120 4.18 21.19 -1.37
N THR A 121 3.09 20.81 -0.70
CA THR A 121 3.02 19.54 0.04
C THR A 121 3.19 18.27 -0.80
N SER A 122 3.09 18.34 -2.13
CA SER A 122 3.47 17.25 -3.04
C SER A 122 4.82 17.54 -3.68
N LEU A 123 5.74 16.59 -3.65
CA LEU A 123 7.05 16.70 -4.27
C LEU A 123 7.01 16.04 -5.64
N MET A 124 7.26 16.82 -6.69
CA MET A 124 7.20 16.33 -8.06
C MET A 124 8.30 16.96 -8.91
N TYR A 125 8.97 16.14 -9.71
CA TYR A 125 9.79 16.61 -10.82
C TYR A 125 9.54 15.75 -12.05
N SER A 126 9.75 16.33 -13.23
CA SER A 126 9.68 15.61 -14.49
C SER A 126 10.96 15.80 -15.29
N ARG A 127 11.34 14.77 -16.04
CA ARG A 127 12.46 14.83 -17.00
C ARG A 127 12.08 14.16 -18.31
N ILE A 128 12.74 14.56 -19.39
CA ILE A 128 12.60 13.94 -20.70
C ILE A 128 13.77 12.98 -20.91
N ILE A 129 13.45 11.76 -21.31
CA ILE A 129 14.42 10.74 -21.71
C ILE A 129 14.71 10.90 -23.20
N ASP A 130 15.97 11.18 -23.51
CA ASP A 130 16.47 11.24 -24.88
C ASP A 130 17.32 10.02 -25.19
N PHE A 131 16.67 8.93 -25.62
CA PHE A 131 17.34 7.68 -26.02
C PHE A 131 18.45 7.90 -27.06
N PRO A 132 18.23 8.66 -28.15
CA PRO A 132 19.26 8.96 -29.13
C PRO A 132 20.61 9.47 -28.61
N ASN A 133 20.59 10.38 -27.63
CA ASN A 133 21.78 11.09 -27.17
C ASN A 133 22.35 10.50 -25.87
N ARG A 134 21.62 9.58 -25.24
CA ARG A 134 22.04 8.90 -24.01
C ARG A 134 22.86 7.65 -24.34
N VAL A 135 23.84 7.33 -23.50
CA VAL A 135 24.58 6.07 -23.56
C VAL A 135 23.61 4.91 -23.27
N HIS A 136 23.42 4.03 -24.26
CA HIS A 136 22.47 2.92 -24.18
C HIS A 136 23.03 1.64 -24.79
N LYS A 137 22.39 0.52 -24.44
CA LYS A 137 22.66 -0.80 -25.00
C LYS A 137 21.62 -1.13 -26.05
N HIS A 138 22.06 -1.59 -27.23
CA HIS A 138 21.15 -2.18 -28.21
C HIS A 138 20.73 -3.57 -27.76
N LEU A 139 19.42 -3.82 -27.73
CA LEU A 139 18.85 -5.12 -27.41
C LEU A 139 18.49 -5.85 -28.70
N ASP A 140 17.59 -5.28 -29.50
CA ASP A 140 17.04 -5.92 -30.68
C ASP A 140 16.75 -4.91 -31.81
N GLN A 141 16.66 -5.39 -33.04
CA GLN A 141 16.33 -4.61 -34.23
C GLN A 141 14.81 -4.52 -34.48
N GLN A 142 14.00 -5.37 -33.87
CA GLN A 142 12.58 -5.45 -34.15
C GLN A 142 11.74 -4.49 -33.30
N ARG A 143 10.46 -4.36 -33.67
CA ARG A 143 9.47 -3.55 -32.96
C ARG A 143 9.03 -4.27 -31.69
N THR A 144 9.58 -3.87 -30.55
CA THR A 144 9.13 -4.33 -29.23
C THR A 144 7.67 -3.95 -28.97
N GLU A 145 6.88 -4.91 -28.50
CA GLU A 145 5.49 -4.74 -28.09
C GLU A 145 5.36 -4.59 -26.57
N PHE A 146 5.98 -5.53 -25.85
CA PHE A 146 6.06 -5.52 -24.41
C PHE A 146 7.33 -6.22 -23.93
N THR A 147 7.69 -5.91 -22.70
CA THR A 147 8.84 -6.45 -22.00
C THR A 147 8.39 -6.86 -20.61
N ILE A 148 8.98 -7.92 -20.09
CA ILE A 148 8.80 -8.36 -18.70
C ILE A 148 10.18 -8.61 -18.13
N TYR A 149 10.44 -8.07 -16.94
CA TYR A 149 11.70 -8.27 -16.26
C TYR A 149 11.55 -9.20 -15.06
N ASP A 150 12.31 -10.28 -15.07
CA ASP A 150 12.41 -11.25 -14.00
C ASP A 150 13.58 -10.90 -13.10
N GLN A 151 13.24 -10.34 -11.94
CA GLN A 151 14.20 -9.91 -10.95
C GLN A 151 14.93 -11.10 -10.29
N SER A 152 14.26 -12.25 -10.14
CA SER A 152 14.84 -13.42 -9.46
C SER A 152 15.97 -14.04 -10.26
N TYR A 153 15.81 -14.12 -11.59
CA TYR A 153 16.80 -14.71 -12.49
C TYR A 153 17.59 -13.68 -13.33
N GLN A 154 17.28 -12.39 -13.17
CA GLN A 154 17.82 -11.29 -13.98
C GLN A 154 17.60 -11.51 -15.49
N LEU A 155 16.41 -11.99 -15.85
CA LEU A 155 16.03 -12.26 -17.23
C LEU A 155 15.10 -11.17 -17.75
N LEU A 156 15.42 -10.63 -18.93
CA LEU A 156 14.55 -9.73 -19.68
C LEU A 156 13.91 -10.51 -20.81
N TYR A 157 12.59 -10.66 -20.75
CA TYR A 157 11.76 -11.19 -21.82
C TYR A 157 11.33 -10.05 -22.71
N LEU A 158 11.79 -10.04 -23.95
CA LEU A 158 11.46 -9.03 -24.95
C LEU A 158 10.59 -9.66 -26.01
N VAL A 159 9.34 -9.23 -26.12
CA VAL A 159 8.43 -9.70 -27.18
C VAL A 159 8.34 -8.62 -28.24
N ALA A 160 8.79 -8.95 -29.44
CA ALA A 160 8.81 -8.06 -30.58
C ALA A 160 8.06 -8.65 -31.77
N ARG A 161 7.67 -7.78 -32.70
CA ARG A 161 7.04 -8.14 -33.96
C ARG A 161 7.97 -7.79 -35.11
N ASP A 162 8.20 -8.75 -35.99
CA ASP A 162 8.95 -8.55 -37.21
C ASP A 162 8.14 -7.77 -38.26
N SER A 163 8.78 -7.43 -39.38
CA SER A 163 8.14 -6.71 -40.49
C SER A 163 7.05 -7.52 -41.20
N ARG A 164 7.02 -8.84 -41.02
CA ARG A 164 6.01 -9.75 -41.59
C ARG A 164 4.82 -9.95 -40.64
N GLY A 165 4.89 -9.42 -39.42
CA GLY A 165 3.86 -9.51 -38.42
C GLY A 165 3.97 -10.72 -37.48
N SER A 166 5.05 -11.51 -37.57
CA SER A 166 5.30 -12.63 -36.65
C SER A 166 5.86 -12.12 -35.34
N GLN A 167 5.38 -12.67 -34.22
CA GLN A 167 5.90 -12.35 -32.90
C GLN A 167 7.07 -13.27 -32.56
N HIS A 168 8.10 -12.69 -31.96
CA HIS A 168 9.29 -13.38 -31.45
C HIS A 168 9.50 -12.94 -30.00
N CYS A 169 9.78 -13.90 -29.12
CA CYS A 169 10.19 -13.63 -27.75
C CYS A 169 11.68 -13.94 -27.63
N ILE A 170 12.47 -12.92 -27.32
CA ILE A 170 13.90 -13.01 -27.11
C ILE A 170 14.16 -12.85 -25.62
N ILE A 171 14.97 -13.75 -25.05
CA ILE A 171 15.34 -13.76 -23.64
C ILE A 171 16.79 -13.29 -23.53
N TYR A 172 17.01 -12.22 -22.77
CA TYR A 172 18.34 -11.76 -22.39
C TYR A 172 18.58 -12.00 -20.91
N ARG A 173 19.76 -12.49 -20.55
CA ARG A 173 20.27 -12.40 -19.19
C ARG A 173 20.97 -11.06 -19.02
N LEU A 174 20.55 -10.29 -18.03
CA LEU A 174 21.15 -9.02 -17.67
C LEU A 174 22.14 -9.24 -16.53
N SER A 175 23.30 -8.58 -16.61
CA SER A 175 24.30 -8.59 -15.55
C SER A 175 24.97 -7.22 -15.44
N ASN A 176 25.75 -7.00 -14.39
CA ASN A 176 26.34 -5.69 -14.09
C ASN A 176 25.28 -4.58 -13.96
N LEU A 177 24.12 -4.90 -13.38
CA LEU A 177 23.03 -3.95 -13.14
C LEU A 177 23.33 -2.97 -12.01
N PHE A 178 24.25 -3.33 -11.11
CA PHE A 178 24.73 -2.50 -10.01
C PHE A 178 26.27 -2.42 -10.04
N PRO A 179 26.84 -1.68 -10.99
CA PRO A 179 28.29 -1.65 -11.20
C PRO A 179 29.03 -1.23 -9.93
N GLY A 180 30.19 -1.84 -9.68
CA GLY A 180 31.16 -1.38 -8.71
C GLY A 180 31.91 -0.15 -9.20
N ILE A 181 32.75 0.41 -8.34
CA ILE A 181 33.54 1.63 -8.61
C ILE A 181 34.45 1.46 -9.84
N HIS A 182 34.89 0.23 -10.12
CA HIS A 182 35.80 -0.10 -11.23
C HIS A 182 35.09 -0.77 -12.42
N ASP A 183 33.79 -1.01 -12.33
CA ASP A 183 33.05 -1.67 -13.39
C ASP A 183 32.63 -0.68 -14.48
N ARG A 184 32.37 -1.20 -15.68
CA ARG A 184 31.75 -0.40 -16.73
C ARG A 184 30.38 0.08 -16.23
N SER A 185 30.06 1.35 -16.45
CA SER A 185 28.78 1.95 -16.04
C SER A 185 27.56 1.38 -16.77
N MET A 186 27.75 0.60 -17.82
CA MET A 186 26.70 -0.03 -18.60
C MET A 186 26.50 -1.50 -18.21
N PHE A 187 25.23 -1.91 -18.11
CA PHE A 187 24.87 -3.31 -17.91
C PHE A 187 25.26 -4.16 -19.13
N VAL A 188 25.44 -5.45 -18.91
CA VAL A 188 25.73 -6.44 -19.96
C VAL A 188 24.46 -7.24 -20.25
N SER A 189 24.08 -7.30 -21.52
CA SER A 189 23.03 -8.20 -22.02
C SER A 189 23.66 -9.39 -22.74
N THR A 190 23.29 -10.60 -22.30
CA THR A 190 23.69 -11.86 -22.93
C THR A 190 22.45 -12.52 -23.50
N TYR A 191 22.44 -12.79 -24.81
CA TYR A 191 21.38 -13.56 -25.45
C TYR A 191 21.33 -14.97 -24.84
N VAL A 192 20.14 -15.42 -24.49
CA VAL A 192 19.90 -16.76 -23.92
C VAL A 192 19.17 -17.64 -24.93
N TYR A 193 18.00 -17.19 -25.38
CA TYR A 193 17.10 -18.01 -26.18
C TYR A 193 16.07 -17.15 -26.92
N GLU A 194 15.56 -17.65 -28.05
CA GLU A 194 14.50 -17.03 -28.84
C GLU A 194 13.49 -18.09 -29.29
N PHE A 195 12.21 -17.73 -29.27
CA PHE A 195 11.12 -18.58 -29.74
C PHE A 195 9.92 -17.75 -30.22
N SER A 196 9.06 -18.35 -31.03
CA SER A 196 7.78 -17.74 -31.40
C SER A 196 6.73 -17.98 -30.31
N PRO A 197 6.11 -16.94 -29.73
CA PRO A 197 5.08 -17.12 -28.71
C PRO A 197 3.87 -17.89 -29.23
N HIS A 198 3.24 -18.65 -28.35
CA HIS A 198 1.99 -19.36 -28.62
C HIS A 198 0.92 -18.40 -29.12
N THR A 199 0.08 -18.87 -30.05
CA THR A 199 -0.97 -18.07 -30.71
C THR A 199 -1.97 -17.44 -29.73
N MET A 200 -2.22 -18.09 -28.60
CA MET A 200 -3.08 -17.59 -27.52
C MET A 200 -2.59 -16.26 -26.92
N ASN A 201 -1.29 -15.93 -27.03
CA ASN A 201 -0.76 -14.66 -26.55
C ASN A 201 -1.26 -13.45 -27.35
N LYS A 202 -1.80 -13.66 -28.57
CA LYS A 202 -2.42 -12.59 -29.37
C LYS A 202 -3.67 -12.00 -28.70
N ALA A 203 -4.36 -12.79 -27.87
CA ALA A 203 -5.54 -12.34 -27.12
C ALA A 203 -5.21 -11.72 -25.75
N ARG A 204 -3.93 -11.73 -25.35
CA ARG A 204 -3.46 -11.26 -24.04
C ARG A 204 -2.83 -9.87 -24.19
N THR A 205 -3.28 -8.93 -23.39
CA THR A 205 -2.84 -7.52 -23.46
C THR A 205 -2.42 -7.01 -22.08
N GLY A 206 -1.69 -5.89 -22.06
CA GLY A 206 -1.32 -5.20 -20.82
C GLY A 206 -0.36 -5.97 -19.92
N TRP A 207 0.51 -6.83 -20.48
CA TRP A 207 1.53 -7.54 -19.69
C TRP A 207 2.32 -6.58 -18.80
N THR A 208 2.38 -6.89 -17.50
CA THR A 208 3.06 -6.10 -16.47
C THR A 208 3.52 -7.01 -15.33
N GLU A 209 4.76 -6.88 -14.91
CA GLU A 209 5.25 -7.48 -13.66
C GLU A 209 4.96 -6.59 -12.45
N ASP A 210 4.76 -7.20 -11.29
CA ASP A 210 4.85 -6.49 -10.01
C ASP A 210 6.20 -6.82 -9.34
N PRO A 211 7.11 -5.84 -9.17
CA PRO A 211 8.45 -6.08 -8.65
C PRO A 211 8.50 -6.55 -7.19
N TYR A 212 7.37 -6.62 -6.48
CA TYR A 212 7.30 -7.05 -5.08
C TYR A 212 6.62 -8.41 -4.86
N SER A 213 5.88 -8.95 -5.84
CA SER A 213 5.14 -10.21 -5.66
C SER A 213 5.70 -11.39 -6.45
N ASP A 214 6.69 -11.18 -7.32
CA ASP A 214 7.19 -12.19 -8.27
C ASP A 214 6.07 -12.76 -9.16
N GLU A 215 5.08 -11.92 -9.46
CA GLU A 215 3.94 -12.24 -10.33
C GLU A 215 3.88 -11.31 -11.54
N VAL A 216 3.31 -11.83 -12.62
CA VAL A 216 3.03 -11.08 -13.83
C VAL A 216 1.55 -11.17 -14.17
N PHE A 217 1.01 -10.03 -14.60
CA PHE A 217 -0.40 -9.84 -14.86
C PHE A 217 -0.63 -9.57 -16.34
N TYR A 218 -1.76 -10.02 -16.85
CA TYR A 218 -2.24 -9.68 -18.18
C TYR A 218 -3.77 -9.66 -18.21
N ALA A 219 -4.33 -8.95 -19.17
CA ALA A 219 -5.77 -8.91 -19.42
C ALA A 219 -6.15 -9.73 -20.67
N THR A 220 -7.36 -10.26 -20.66
CA THR A 220 -8.03 -10.80 -21.85
C THR A 220 -9.44 -10.24 -21.90
N THR A 221 -9.91 -9.90 -23.10
CA THR A 221 -11.28 -9.42 -23.31
C THR A 221 -12.06 -10.45 -24.11
N ASN A 222 -13.09 -11.02 -23.50
CA ASN A 222 -13.97 -12.01 -24.10
C ASN A 222 -15.39 -11.43 -24.16
N GLY A 223 -15.79 -10.92 -25.32
CA GLY A 223 -17.05 -10.21 -25.49
C GLY A 223 -17.09 -8.96 -24.61
N GLU A 224 -18.09 -8.89 -23.72
CA GLU A 224 -18.32 -7.74 -22.84
C GLU A 224 -17.53 -7.81 -21.52
N ILE A 225 -16.71 -8.83 -21.29
CA ILE A 225 -15.98 -9.00 -20.02
C ILE A 225 -14.48 -8.93 -20.26
N THR A 226 -13.82 -8.00 -19.56
CA THR A 226 -12.37 -7.97 -19.44
C THR A 226 -11.96 -8.65 -18.14
N SER A 227 -11.09 -9.65 -18.23
CA SER A 227 -10.58 -10.42 -17.09
C SER A 227 -9.08 -10.22 -16.94
N ILE A 228 -8.64 -9.90 -15.72
CA ILE A 228 -7.23 -9.84 -15.32
C ILE A 228 -6.83 -11.21 -14.80
N HIS A 229 -5.71 -11.70 -15.31
CA HIS A 229 -5.09 -12.96 -14.94
C HIS A 229 -3.74 -12.70 -14.29
N VAL A 230 -3.37 -13.55 -13.34
CA VAL A 230 -2.07 -13.56 -12.69
C VAL A 230 -1.37 -14.89 -12.95
N LEU A 231 -0.05 -14.84 -13.09
CA LEU A 231 0.81 -16.01 -13.05
C LEU A 231 2.07 -15.71 -12.24
N PRO A 232 2.60 -16.69 -11.49
CA PRO A 232 3.95 -16.60 -10.95
C PRO A 232 4.96 -16.42 -12.09
N LEU A 233 5.99 -15.59 -11.90
CA LEU A 233 6.96 -15.28 -12.96
C LEU A 233 7.69 -16.53 -13.48
N ASN A 234 7.96 -17.51 -12.62
CA ASN A 234 8.57 -18.78 -13.02
C ASN A 234 7.70 -19.63 -13.97
N ARG A 235 6.41 -19.29 -14.15
CA ARG A 235 5.49 -19.90 -15.12
C ARG A 235 5.32 -19.06 -16.39
N LEU A 236 6.05 -17.95 -16.52
CA LEU A 236 5.95 -17.07 -17.69
C LEU A 236 6.28 -17.80 -18.99
N MET A 237 7.32 -18.65 -18.99
CA MET A 237 7.65 -19.44 -20.17
C MET A 237 6.50 -20.37 -20.60
N SER A 238 5.85 -21.07 -19.67
CA SER A 238 4.69 -21.93 -19.99
C SER A 238 3.52 -21.10 -20.56
N ALA A 239 3.33 -19.87 -20.10
CA ALA A 239 2.31 -18.99 -20.67
C ALA A 239 2.68 -18.53 -22.09
N LEU A 240 3.95 -18.16 -22.32
CA LEU A 240 4.43 -17.63 -23.59
C LEU A 240 4.63 -18.72 -24.66
N GLN A 241 5.15 -19.90 -24.31
CA GLN A 241 5.45 -20.99 -25.25
C GLN A 241 4.30 -21.98 -25.43
N ASP A 242 3.69 -22.41 -24.33
CA ASP A 242 2.68 -23.47 -24.35
C ASP A 242 1.25 -22.91 -24.32
N GLY A 243 1.09 -21.60 -24.14
CA GLY A 243 -0.22 -20.96 -24.07
C GLY A 243 -0.99 -21.26 -22.79
N VAL A 244 -0.32 -21.73 -21.73
CA VAL A 244 -0.95 -21.96 -20.42
C VAL A 244 -1.56 -20.66 -19.90
N ALA A 245 -2.80 -20.72 -19.41
CA ALA A 245 -3.51 -19.56 -18.87
C ALA A 245 -3.12 -19.34 -17.40
N GLY A 246 -2.99 -18.07 -17.01
CA GLY A 246 -2.90 -17.66 -15.61
C GLY A 246 -4.24 -17.82 -14.87
N LYS A 247 -4.20 -17.65 -13.56
CA LYS A 247 -5.39 -17.66 -12.70
C LYS A 247 -6.13 -16.34 -12.86
N ARG A 248 -7.43 -16.40 -13.17
CA ARG A 248 -8.28 -15.20 -13.18
C ARG A 248 -8.44 -14.66 -11.77
N VAL A 249 -8.14 -13.37 -11.59
CA VAL A 249 -8.18 -12.71 -10.28
C VAL A 249 -9.21 -11.59 -10.21
N PHE A 250 -9.48 -10.91 -11.33
CA PHE A 250 -10.42 -9.82 -11.35
C PHE A 250 -11.13 -9.76 -12.70
N SER A 251 -12.37 -9.29 -12.73
CA SER A 251 -13.12 -9.10 -13.96
C SER A 251 -14.06 -7.92 -13.84
N TYR A 252 -14.25 -7.22 -14.95
CA TYR A 252 -15.19 -6.10 -15.07
C TYR A 252 -15.74 -6.04 -16.49
N GLU A 253 -16.81 -5.28 -16.65
CA GLU A 253 -17.41 -5.05 -17.97
C GLU A 253 -16.45 -4.23 -18.85
N ALA A 254 -16.13 -4.75 -20.03
CA ALA A 254 -15.17 -4.19 -20.98
C ALA A 254 -15.60 -2.82 -21.52
N SER A 255 -16.91 -2.54 -21.53
CA SER A 255 -17.47 -1.23 -21.88
C SER A 255 -17.12 -0.17 -20.83
N GLN A 256 -16.95 -0.58 -19.57
CA GLN A 256 -16.78 0.32 -18.44
C GLN A 256 -15.32 0.63 -18.15
N ARG A 257 -14.38 -0.30 -18.37
CA ARG A 257 -12.96 -0.09 -18.01
C ARG A 257 -12.01 -0.83 -18.95
N SER A 258 -10.74 -0.42 -18.94
CA SER A 258 -9.61 -1.14 -19.52
C SER A 258 -8.44 -1.21 -18.54
N PHE A 259 -7.62 -2.26 -18.68
CA PHE A 259 -6.49 -2.56 -17.82
C PHE A 259 -5.27 -1.72 -18.22
N ILE A 260 -4.58 -1.14 -17.24
CA ILE A 260 -3.33 -0.41 -17.46
C ILE A 260 -2.14 -1.21 -16.94
N SER A 261 -2.05 -1.37 -15.62
CA SER A 261 -0.92 -2.03 -14.97
C SER A 261 -1.25 -2.46 -13.53
N VAL A 262 -0.37 -3.27 -12.96
CA VAL A 262 -0.30 -3.57 -11.53
C VAL A 262 1.12 -3.25 -11.07
N SER A 263 1.28 -2.51 -9.98
CA SER A 263 2.59 -2.24 -9.38
C SER A 263 2.46 -1.98 -7.89
N GLY A 264 3.33 -2.59 -7.08
CA GLY A 264 3.36 -2.36 -5.63
C GLY A 264 2.08 -2.80 -4.93
N GLY A 265 1.39 -3.81 -5.46
CA GLY A 265 0.09 -4.28 -4.97
C GLY A 265 -1.09 -3.35 -5.31
N VAL A 266 -0.94 -2.42 -6.26
CA VAL A 266 -2.00 -1.48 -6.69
C VAL A 266 -2.37 -1.75 -8.14
N LEU A 267 -3.68 -1.86 -8.39
CA LEU A 267 -4.25 -2.00 -9.73
C LEU A 267 -4.63 -0.63 -10.30
N PHE A 268 -4.14 -0.36 -11.50
CA PHE A 268 -4.52 0.78 -12.33
C PHE A 268 -5.43 0.32 -13.46
N SER A 269 -6.59 0.95 -13.57
CA SER A 269 -7.53 0.77 -14.68
C SER A 269 -8.10 2.11 -15.11
N GLN A 270 -8.56 2.23 -16.35
CA GLN A 270 -9.12 3.47 -16.88
C GLN A 270 -10.49 3.25 -17.49
N HIS A 271 -11.27 4.31 -17.58
CA HIS A 271 -12.46 4.40 -18.40
C HIS A 271 -12.32 5.65 -19.27
N HIS A 272 -12.56 5.49 -20.58
CA HIS A 272 -12.53 6.60 -21.51
C HIS A 272 -13.91 6.78 -22.11
N LYS A 273 -14.52 7.94 -21.87
CA LYS A 273 -15.82 8.31 -22.43
C LYS A 273 -15.74 9.73 -22.97
N ASP A 274 -16.03 9.88 -24.26
CA ASP A 274 -15.96 11.14 -25.00
C ASP A 274 -14.55 11.78 -24.92
N ASN A 275 -14.41 12.87 -24.16
CA ASN A 275 -13.15 13.56 -23.90
C ASN A 275 -12.71 13.42 -22.43
N TYR A 276 -13.41 12.62 -21.63
CA TYR A 276 -13.09 12.40 -20.23
C TYR A 276 -12.43 11.03 -20.05
N THR A 277 -11.34 11.03 -19.30
CA THR A 277 -10.65 9.82 -18.87
C THR A 277 -10.72 9.76 -17.36
N THR A 278 -11.19 8.64 -16.84
CA THR A 278 -11.21 8.35 -15.40
C THR A 278 -10.27 7.21 -15.10
N VAL A 279 -9.31 7.42 -14.20
CA VAL A 279 -8.39 6.39 -13.72
C VAL A 279 -8.86 5.91 -12.37
N TYR A 280 -9.07 4.60 -12.25
CA TYR A 280 -9.37 3.94 -11.01
C TYR A 280 -8.10 3.30 -10.47
N ILE A 281 -7.70 3.75 -9.29
CA ILE A 281 -6.55 3.27 -8.52
C ILE A 281 -7.13 2.53 -7.34
N ARG A 282 -6.75 1.27 -7.12
CA ARG A 282 -7.25 0.50 -5.99
C ARG A 282 -6.19 -0.44 -5.44
N SER A 283 -6.29 -0.73 -4.15
CA SER A 283 -5.51 -1.82 -3.56
C SER A 283 -5.90 -3.14 -4.23
N PHE A 284 -4.89 -3.97 -4.50
CA PHE A 284 -5.01 -5.28 -5.12
C PHE A 284 -4.55 -6.39 -4.16
N GLU A 285 -4.44 -6.09 -2.87
CA GLU A 285 -3.85 -6.95 -1.83
C GLU A 285 -4.75 -8.14 -1.41
N ASN A 286 -5.97 -8.22 -1.93
CA ASN A 286 -6.79 -9.43 -1.91
C ASN A 286 -7.84 -9.35 -3.03
N TYR A 287 -7.70 -10.22 -4.04
CA TYR A 287 -8.51 -10.19 -5.26
C TYR A 287 -10.03 -10.27 -5.05
N SER A 288 -10.48 -10.75 -3.88
CA SER A 288 -11.88 -10.98 -3.51
C SER A 288 -12.51 -9.90 -2.62
N GLN A 289 -11.72 -8.99 -2.02
CA GLN A 289 -12.27 -7.98 -1.11
C GLN A 289 -12.70 -6.72 -1.88
N GLN A 290 -13.76 -6.06 -1.38
CA GLN A 290 -14.06 -4.68 -1.77
C GLN A 290 -12.89 -3.80 -1.32
N SER A 291 -12.00 -3.48 -2.25
CA SER A 291 -10.82 -2.69 -1.95
C SER A 291 -11.16 -1.20 -1.97
N LEU A 292 -10.54 -0.47 -1.06
CA LEU A 292 -10.46 0.99 -1.10
C LEU A 292 -9.79 1.44 -2.40
N GLY A 293 -10.31 2.52 -2.99
CA GLY A 293 -9.80 3.05 -4.25
C GLY A 293 -10.11 4.53 -4.44
N ILE A 294 -9.34 5.15 -5.33
CA ILE A 294 -9.45 6.54 -5.77
C ILE A 294 -9.85 6.54 -7.24
N SER A 295 -10.76 7.43 -7.62
CA SER A 295 -11.12 7.69 -9.02
C SER A 295 -10.67 9.09 -9.45
N CYS A 296 -9.87 9.14 -10.49
CA CYS A 296 -9.22 10.35 -11.00
C CYS A 296 -9.74 10.72 -12.37
N GLY A 297 -10.64 11.70 -12.45
CA GLY A 297 -11.18 12.21 -13.71
C GLY A 297 -10.35 13.36 -14.26
N PHE A 298 -9.99 13.31 -15.54
CA PHE A 298 -9.36 14.42 -16.26
C PHE A 298 -9.84 14.50 -17.71
N ILE A 299 -9.75 15.70 -18.28
CA ILE A 299 -10.08 15.97 -19.68
C ILE A 299 -8.87 15.53 -20.52
N SER A 300 -9.07 14.52 -21.36
CA SER A 300 -8.07 14.05 -22.33
C SER A 300 -8.18 14.86 -23.61
N ASP A 301 -7.07 15.42 -24.08
CA ASP A 301 -7.01 15.99 -25.43
C ASP A 301 -7.24 14.88 -26.47
N SER A 302 -8.39 14.96 -27.12
CA SER A 302 -9.05 13.87 -27.85
C SER A 302 -8.42 13.52 -29.20
N ARG A 303 -7.38 14.25 -29.64
CA ARG A 303 -6.89 14.12 -31.01
C ARG A 303 -5.93 12.96 -31.25
N ARG A 304 -5.18 12.46 -30.25
CA ARG A 304 -4.19 11.37 -30.45
C ARG A 304 -3.94 10.43 -29.25
N SER A 305 -4.61 10.64 -28.10
CA SER A 305 -4.26 10.00 -26.82
C SER A 305 -4.97 8.68 -26.50
N ARG A 306 -5.76 8.10 -27.42
CA ARG A 306 -6.64 6.96 -27.08
C ARG A 306 -5.94 5.71 -26.53
N ASN A 307 -4.63 5.54 -26.74
CA ASN A 307 -3.89 4.32 -26.37
C ASN A 307 -2.61 4.53 -25.54
N SER A 308 -2.34 5.74 -25.04
CA SER A 308 -1.06 6.06 -24.38
C SER A 308 -1.29 6.39 -22.91
N PHE A 309 -1.57 5.37 -22.09
CA PHE A 309 -1.53 5.57 -20.65
C PHE A 309 -0.10 5.50 -20.13
N PRO A 310 0.26 6.35 -19.14
CA PRO A 310 1.56 6.24 -18.52
C PRO A 310 1.75 4.86 -17.87
N SER A 311 2.91 4.26 -18.07
CA SER A 311 3.35 3.13 -17.24
C SER A 311 3.64 3.68 -15.85
N VAL A 312 3.08 3.07 -14.80
CA VAL A 312 3.29 3.51 -13.42
C VAL A 312 4.01 2.43 -12.64
N ILE A 313 5.12 2.81 -12.01
CA ILE A 313 5.88 1.98 -11.09
C ILE A 313 5.87 2.64 -9.71
N ILE A 314 5.69 1.84 -8.67
CA ILE A 314 5.73 2.30 -7.29
C ILE A 314 6.97 1.75 -6.61
N VAL A 315 7.85 2.62 -6.14
CA VAL A 315 8.90 2.26 -5.19
C VAL A 315 8.37 2.49 -3.79
N ARG A 316 8.53 1.54 -2.86
CA ARG A 316 7.93 1.62 -1.52
C ARG A 316 8.87 1.14 -0.42
N ASP A 317 8.56 1.53 0.81
CA ASP A 317 9.16 1.02 2.04
C ASP A 317 10.70 1.13 2.05
N TRP A 318 11.42 0.02 2.30
CA TRP A 318 12.88 0.01 2.44
C TRP A 318 13.59 0.59 1.23
N GLU A 319 13.17 0.21 0.03
CA GLU A 319 13.74 0.73 -1.21
C GLU A 319 13.54 2.25 -1.36
N TYR A 320 12.42 2.79 -0.88
CA TYR A 320 12.20 4.24 -0.84
C TYR A 320 13.19 4.92 0.13
N CYS A 321 13.36 4.36 1.34
CA CYS A 321 14.31 4.87 2.33
C CYS A 321 15.76 4.85 1.81
N GLN A 322 16.14 3.83 1.04
CA GLN A 322 17.46 3.79 0.40
C GLN A 322 17.67 4.92 -0.61
N ILE A 323 16.64 5.32 -1.36
CA ILE A 323 16.74 6.47 -2.27
C ILE A 323 16.78 7.77 -1.45
N ARG A 324 15.98 7.86 -0.37
CA ARG A 324 15.88 9.07 0.47
C ARG A 324 17.15 9.38 1.24
N ASP A 325 17.65 8.38 1.95
CA ASP A 325 18.71 8.53 2.95
C ASP A 325 20.08 8.07 2.41
N GLY A 326 20.11 7.42 1.24
CA GLY A 326 21.32 6.97 0.56
C GLY A 326 22.16 6.03 1.43
N ALA A 327 23.44 6.36 1.59
CA ALA A 327 24.37 5.58 2.41
C ALA A 327 24.05 5.62 3.92
N ALA A 328 23.23 6.58 4.37
CA ALA A 328 22.81 6.69 5.77
C ALA A 328 21.48 5.96 6.04
N ALA A 329 20.89 5.29 5.05
CA ALA A 329 19.64 4.56 5.20
C ALA A 329 19.79 3.43 6.22
N ASP A 330 18.92 3.42 7.23
CA ASP A 330 18.84 2.38 8.25
C ASP A 330 17.49 1.66 8.18
N ARG A 331 17.54 0.32 8.13
CA ARG A 331 16.36 -0.50 7.86
C ARG A 331 15.39 -0.50 9.03
N ASP A 332 15.90 -0.55 10.24
CA ASP A 332 15.09 -0.61 11.44
C ASP A 332 14.42 0.75 11.68
N SER A 333 15.16 1.85 11.50
CA SER A 333 14.61 3.21 11.52
C SER A 333 13.51 3.41 10.48
N CYS A 334 13.74 2.99 9.23
CA CYS A 334 12.73 3.08 8.15
C CYS A 334 11.46 2.29 8.49
N GLN A 335 11.62 1.06 9.01
CA GLN A 335 10.49 0.24 9.42
C GLN A 335 9.73 0.86 10.61
N ASN A 336 10.44 1.39 11.60
CA ASN A 336 9.84 2.06 12.76
C ASN A 336 9.06 3.32 12.36
N GLU A 337 9.59 4.14 11.44
CA GLU A 337 8.88 5.31 10.90
C GLU A 337 7.57 4.89 10.22
N ARG A 338 7.59 3.83 9.41
CA ARG A 338 6.40 3.30 8.76
C ARG A 338 5.37 2.80 9.76
N ASP A 339 5.82 2.05 10.77
CA ASP A 339 4.94 1.46 11.78
C ASP A 339 4.30 2.54 12.65
N GLN A 340 5.07 3.57 13.03
CA GLN A 340 4.55 4.75 13.73
C GLN A 340 3.49 5.47 12.87
N TRP A 341 3.74 5.66 11.57
CA TRP A 341 2.76 6.25 10.67
C TRP A 341 1.49 5.40 10.55
N MET A 342 1.62 4.07 10.41
CA MET A 342 0.46 3.16 10.34
C MET A 342 -0.37 3.19 11.63
N ILE A 343 0.27 3.33 12.80
CA ILE A 343 -0.41 3.51 14.09
C ILE A 343 -1.16 4.85 14.13
N GLN A 344 -0.53 5.94 13.68
CA GLN A 344 -1.16 7.27 13.63
C GLN A 344 -2.39 7.29 12.70
N GLU A 345 -2.34 6.55 11.60
CA GLU A 345 -3.48 6.41 10.67
C GLU A 345 -4.57 5.45 11.19
N GLY A 346 -4.31 4.69 12.26
CA GLY A 346 -5.22 3.67 12.77
C GLY A 346 -5.29 2.40 11.91
N LEU A 347 -4.27 2.16 11.06
CA LEU A 347 -4.16 0.96 10.21
C LEU A 347 -3.55 -0.22 10.94
N LEU A 348 -2.74 0.05 11.96
CA LEU A 348 -2.32 -0.92 12.95
C LEU A 348 -2.97 -0.57 14.28
N PRO A 349 -3.34 -1.57 15.11
CA PRO A 349 -3.55 -1.28 16.51
C PRO A 349 -2.26 -0.60 16.98
N ALA A 350 -2.38 0.57 17.63
CA ALA A 350 -1.27 1.02 18.45
C ALA A 350 -0.85 -0.20 19.26
N ALA A 351 0.45 -0.51 19.30
CA ALA A 351 0.94 -1.35 20.38
C ALA A 351 0.53 -0.57 21.63
N GLU A 352 -0.68 -0.86 22.12
CA GLU A 352 -1.20 -0.27 23.32
C GLU A 352 -0.12 -0.67 24.29
N SER A 353 0.65 0.32 24.76
CA SER A 353 1.19 0.26 26.09
C SER A 353 -0.04 0.13 26.95
N SER A 354 -0.57 -1.10 27.05
CA SER A 354 -1.87 -1.41 27.60
C SER A 354 -1.83 -0.77 28.95
N SER A 355 -2.60 0.29 29.03
CA SER A 355 -2.40 1.39 29.94
C SER A 355 -2.16 0.81 31.32
N TRP A 356 -0.91 0.85 31.79
CA TRP A 356 -0.55 0.34 33.12
C TRP A 356 -1.54 0.93 34.14
N TRP A 357 -1.94 2.17 33.91
CA TRP A 357 -2.98 2.90 34.62
C TRP A 357 -4.36 2.25 34.53
N VAL A 358 -4.85 1.84 33.36
CA VAL A 358 -6.14 1.14 33.21
C VAL A 358 -6.09 -0.24 33.85
N THR A 359 -5.02 -1.02 33.68
CA THR A 359 -4.84 -2.29 34.41
C THR A 359 -4.76 -2.08 35.92
N ALA A 360 -4.04 -1.07 36.40
CA ALA A 360 -3.94 -0.73 37.82
C ALA A 360 -5.29 -0.27 38.39
N LEU A 361 -6.08 0.46 37.61
CA LEU A 361 -7.42 0.93 37.98
C LEU A 361 -8.39 -0.26 38.07
N ILE A 362 -8.35 -1.19 37.11
CA ILE A 362 -9.15 -2.43 37.15
C ILE A 362 -8.76 -3.29 38.36
N VAL A 363 -7.46 -3.48 38.62
CA VAL A 363 -6.97 -4.24 39.78
C VAL A 363 -7.39 -3.58 41.10
N SER A 364 -7.26 -2.26 41.21
CA SER A 364 -7.70 -1.50 42.38
C SER A 364 -9.20 -1.63 42.61
N LEU A 365 -10.01 -1.60 41.55
CA LEU A 365 -11.46 -1.79 41.62
C LEU A 365 -11.81 -3.20 42.14
N ILE A 366 -11.12 -4.24 41.67
CA ILE A 366 -11.30 -5.62 42.13
C ILE A 366 -10.96 -5.76 43.61
N ILE A 367 -9.85 -5.14 44.06
CA ILE A 367 -9.44 -5.13 45.47
C ILE A 367 -10.49 -4.42 46.34
N LEU A 368 -11.03 -3.29 45.87
CA LEU A 368 -12.05 -2.54 46.60
C LEU A 368 -13.35 -3.34 46.75
N VAL A 369 -13.80 -3.99 45.67
CA VAL A 369 -15.02 -4.82 45.68
C VAL A 369 -14.86 -6.04 46.58
N THR A 370 -13.69 -6.70 46.55
CA THR A 370 -13.40 -7.83 47.44
C THR A 370 -13.31 -7.42 48.90
N LEU A 371 -12.70 -6.27 49.22
CA LEU A 371 -12.71 -5.69 50.56
C LEU A 371 -14.12 -5.38 51.05
N LEU A 372 -14.97 -4.78 50.19
CA LEU A 372 -16.38 -4.53 50.51
C LEU A 372 -17.13 -5.83 50.80
N PHE A 373 -16.91 -6.87 49.99
CA PHE A 373 -17.54 -8.17 50.20
C PHE A 373 -17.08 -8.83 51.51
N LEU A 374 -15.78 -8.77 51.81
CA LEU A 374 -15.22 -9.25 53.08
C LEU A 374 -15.74 -8.47 54.28
N LEU A 375 -15.90 -7.15 54.17
CA LEU A 375 -16.51 -6.32 55.21
C LEU A 375 -17.96 -6.72 55.46
N ILE A 376 -18.74 -6.97 54.42
CA ILE A 376 -20.13 -7.45 54.54
C ILE A 376 -20.14 -8.81 55.24
N LEU A 377 -19.30 -9.77 54.80
CA LEU A 377 -19.18 -11.07 55.45
C LEU A 377 -18.77 -10.96 56.92
N TYR A 378 -17.83 -10.07 57.22
CA TYR A 378 -17.36 -9.80 58.58
C TYR A 378 -18.46 -9.20 59.45
N ILE A 379 -19.23 -8.23 58.95
CA ILE A 379 -20.39 -7.66 59.66
C ILE A 379 -21.47 -8.73 59.89
N CYS A 380 -21.77 -9.56 58.89
CA CYS A 380 -22.69 -10.68 59.02
C CYS A 380 -22.21 -11.72 60.05
N TRP A 381 -20.91 -12.01 60.07
CA TRP A 381 -20.30 -12.91 61.04
C TRP A 381 -20.33 -12.34 62.47
N LEU A 382 -19.94 -11.06 62.65
CA LEU A 382 -20.01 -10.36 63.93
C LEU A 382 -21.42 -10.40 64.51
N ARG A 383 -22.42 -10.08 63.68
CA ARG A 383 -23.83 -10.11 64.09
C ARG A 383 -24.24 -11.50 64.57
N ARG A 384 -23.87 -12.54 63.83
CA ARG A 384 -24.14 -13.93 64.23
C ARG A 384 -23.42 -14.33 65.52
N SER A 385 -22.16 -13.93 65.70
CA SER A 385 -21.38 -14.22 66.91
C SER A 385 -21.91 -13.49 68.16
N LEU A 386 -22.51 -12.32 67.98
CA LEU A 386 -23.15 -11.56 69.04
C LEU A 386 -24.53 -12.15 69.39
N ASP A 387 -25.27 -12.64 68.40
CA ASP A 387 -26.54 -13.35 68.65
C ASP A 387 -26.28 -14.69 69.38
N ASP A 388 -25.22 -15.43 69.03
CA ASP A 388 -24.84 -16.70 69.68
C ASP A 388 -24.34 -16.52 71.14
N THR A 389 -23.99 -15.30 71.58
CA THR A 389 -23.57 -15.02 72.96
C THR A 389 -24.72 -14.57 73.88
N PHE A 390 -25.92 -14.35 73.34
CA PHE A 390 -27.09 -13.94 74.12
C PHE A 390 -28.01 -15.08 74.58
N ASP A 391 -27.82 -16.31 74.09
CA ASP A 391 -28.66 -17.48 74.42
C ASP A 391 -27.93 -18.55 75.26
N ALA A 392 -27.30 -18.13 76.36
CA ALA A 392 -26.82 -19.07 77.39
C ALA A 392 -26.99 -18.54 78.82
N ASP A 393 -28.11 -18.95 79.44
CA ASP A 393 -28.34 -19.20 80.87
C ASP A 393 -27.93 -18.14 81.93
N GLN A 394 -28.93 -17.49 82.52
CA GLN A 394 -29.07 -17.52 83.99
C GLN A 394 -30.50 -17.23 84.47
N THR A 395 -31.22 -18.31 84.76
CA THR A 395 -32.31 -18.36 85.73
C THR A 395 -31.73 -18.22 87.14
N THR A 396 -31.62 -17.00 87.66
CA THR A 396 -31.41 -16.80 89.11
C THR A 396 -32.13 -15.57 89.62
N ASN A 397 -33.05 -15.82 90.55
CA ASN A 397 -33.75 -14.88 91.42
C ASN A 397 -32.88 -13.68 91.84
N LEU A 398 -33.18 -12.48 91.34
CA LEU A 398 -32.65 -11.24 91.90
C LEU A 398 -33.76 -10.50 92.66
N ARG A 399 -33.60 -10.55 93.98
CA ARG A 399 -34.38 -9.83 94.98
C ARG A 399 -34.33 -8.33 94.73
N TYR A 400 -35.51 -7.72 94.81
CA TYR A 400 -35.76 -6.31 95.05
C TYR A 400 -34.82 -5.70 96.10
N TYR A 401 -34.14 -4.60 95.75
CA TYR A 401 -33.78 -3.54 96.68
C TYR A 401 -33.92 -2.17 96.00
N PRO A 402 -34.51 -1.16 96.66
CA PRO A 402 -34.74 0.17 96.12
C PRO A 402 -33.58 1.13 96.50
N GLY A 403 -33.28 2.08 95.61
CA GLY A 403 -32.39 3.21 95.88
C GLY A 403 -32.21 4.03 94.61
N GLN A 404 -33.02 5.07 94.41
CA GLN A 404 -32.63 6.48 94.60
C GLN A 404 -31.36 6.89 93.84
N TYR A 405 -31.52 7.54 92.69
CA TYR A 405 -31.07 8.91 92.33
C TYR A 405 -31.41 9.17 90.82
N PRO A 406 -31.44 10.42 90.32
CA PRO A 406 -32.67 11.07 89.87
C PRO A 406 -32.62 11.50 88.39
N ASP A 407 -33.74 12.06 87.96
CA ASP A 407 -33.97 12.80 86.71
C ASP A 407 -32.72 13.44 86.08
N MET A 408 -32.50 13.12 84.81
CA MET A 408 -32.17 14.15 83.83
C MET A 408 -32.97 13.89 82.55
N ASP A 409 -34.12 14.58 82.50
CA ASP A 409 -34.75 15.01 81.27
C ASP A 409 -33.73 15.76 80.40
N VAL A 410 -33.47 15.26 79.20
CA VAL A 410 -33.09 16.10 78.07
C VAL A 410 -34.03 15.79 76.91
N SER A 411 -34.99 16.68 76.83
CA SER A 411 -35.92 16.96 75.75
C SER A 411 -35.30 16.97 74.35
N VAL A 412 -36.07 16.43 73.39
CA VAL A 412 -36.44 17.08 72.10
C VAL A 412 -35.26 17.35 71.15
N ASP A 413 -35.17 16.71 69.98
CA ASP A 413 -35.92 17.24 68.83
C ASP A 413 -36.23 16.21 67.74
N ARG A 414 -37.45 16.34 67.25
CA ARG A 414 -38.07 15.61 66.15
C ARG A 414 -38.16 16.61 65.00
N TRP A 415 -37.39 16.42 63.94
CA TRP A 415 -37.59 17.17 62.70
C TRP A 415 -37.82 16.21 61.53
N ASN A 416 -39.07 16.23 61.06
CA ASN A 416 -39.47 15.79 59.74
C ASN A 416 -38.82 16.70 58.70
N TYR A 417 -38.26 16.13 57.64
CA TYR A 417 -38.68 16.30 56.24
C TYR A 417 -38.14 15.17 55.38
#